data_AF-A9IT25-F1
#
_entry.id   AF-A9IT25-F1
#
_cell.length_a   1.000
_cell.length_b   1.000
_cell.length_c   1.000
_cell.angle_alpha   90.00
_cell.angle_beta   90.00
_cell.angle_gamma   90.00
#
_symmetry.space_group_name_H-M   'P 1'
#
loop_
_entity.id
_entity.type
_entity.pdbx_description
1 polymer ?
#
loop_
_entity_poly.entity_id
_entity_poly.type
_entity_poly.pdbx_seq_one_letter_code
_entity_poly.pdbx_strand_id
1 'polypeptide(L)' 'MMRNFITTSENNFQNTTVQTMSSREIAELCGKQHAHIMRDIRQMLGELYPEGG' A
#
# COMPACT_ATOMS: atom_id res chain seq x y z
N MET A 1 45.07 -6.37 14.44
CA MET A 1 43.95 -5.41 14.50
C MET A 1 43.12 -5.59 13.23
N MET A 2 42.08 -6.43 13.28
CA MET A 2 41.20 -6.69 12.13
C MET A 2 40.31 -5.47 11.87
N ARG A 3 40.28 -5.00 10.62
CA ARG A 3 39.26 -4.07 10.12
C ARG A 3 38.05 -4.90 9.70
N ASN A 4 36.94 -4.76 10.40
CA ASN A 4 35.68 -5.38 10.00
C ASN A 4 35.16 -4.72 8.71
N PHE A 5 35.01 -5.54 7.67
CA PHE A 5 34.35 -5.19 6.42
C PHE A 5 32.88 -4.88 6.69
N ILE A 6 32.41 -3.70 6.28
CA ILE A 6 30.97 -3.42 6.21
C ILE A 6 30.50 -4.05 4.90
N THR A 7 29.91 -5.24 5.00
CA THR A 7 29.21 -5.91 3.90
C THR A 7 28.06 -5.00 3.47
N THR A 8 28.10 -4.54 2.21
CA THR A 8 26.98 -3.82 1.59
C THR A 8 25.72 -4.65 1.77
N SER A 9 24.74 -4.12 2.50
CA SER A 9 23.44 -4.77 2.68
C SER A 9 22.79 -4.96 1.32
N GLU A 10 22.72 -6.21 0.86
CA GLU A 10 21.90 -6.58 -0.29
C GLU A 10 20.46 -6.17 0.03
N ASN A 11 19.88 -5.28 -0.76
CA ASN A 11 18.46 -4.98 -0.69
C ASN A 11 17.71 -6.24 -1.15
N ASN A 12 17.34 -7.08 -0.19
CA ASN A 12 16.52 -8.24 -0.41
C ASN A 12 15.07 -7.80 -0.64
N PHE A 13 14.77 -7.26 -1.82
CA PHE A 13 13.40 -7.06 -2.27
C PHE A 13 12.85 -8.43 -2.66
N GLN A 14 12.61 -9.27 -1.65
CA GLN A 14 11.85 -10.51 -1.83
C GLN A 14 10.59 -10.14 -2.60
N ASN A 15 10.31 -10.89 -3.67
CA ASN A 15 9.12 -10.79 -4.51
C ASN A 15 7.86 -11.05 -3.67
N THR A 16 7.56 -10.12 -2.78
CA THR A 16 6.44 -10.12 -1.88
C THR A 16 5.31 -9.73 -2.79
N THR A 17 4.56 -10.71 -3.27
CA THR A 17 3.38 -10.46 -4.08
C THR A 17 2.50 -9.51 -3.28
N VAL A 18 2.46 -8.25 -3.70
CA VAL A 18 1.67 -7.22 -3.01
C VAL A 18 0.25 -7.76 -2.97
N GLN A 19 -0.24 -8.03 -1.76
CA GLN A 19 -1.59 -8.53 -1.61
C GLN A 19 -2.53 -7.43 -2.07
N THR A 20 -3.20 -7.68 -3.20
CA THR A 20 -4.23 -6.79 -3.72
C THR A 20 -5.59 -7.35 -3.34
N MET A 21 -6.54 -6.45 -3.16
CA MET A 21 -7.93 -6.79 -2.87
C MET A 21 -8.81 -5.74 -3.57
N SER A 22 -9.91 -6.18 -4.15
CA SER A 22 -10.86 -5.26 -4.77
C SER A 22 -11.59 -4.43 -3.71
N SER A 23 -12.07 -3.26 -4.10
CA SER A 23 -12.88 -2.40 -3.22
C SER A 23 -14.20 -3.06 -2.78
N ARG A 24 -14.69 -4.07 -3.51
CA ARG A 24 -15.89 -4.83 -3.15
C ARG A 24 -15.59 -5.83 -2.03
N GLU A 25 -14.47 -6.55 -2.12
CA GLU A 25 -14.00 -7.43 -1.05
C GLU A 25 -13.69 -6.65 0.23
N ILE A 26 -13.16 -5.43 0.13
CA ILE A 26 -13.00 -4.52 1.28
C ILE A 26 -14.37 -4.18 1.90
N ALA A 27 -15.38 -3.90 1.08
CA ALA A 27 -16.72 -3.56 1.56
C ALA A 27 -17.36 -4.74 2.32
N GLU A 28 -17.24 -5.96 1.78
CA GLU A 28 -17.69 -7.20 2.41
C GLU A 28 -16.95 -7.46 3.73
N LEU A 29 -15.62 -7.38 3.72
CA LEU A 29 -14.78 -7.58 4.91
C LEU A 29 -15.12 -6.59 6.04
N CYS A 30 -15.41 -5.34 5.69
CA CYS A 30 -15.75 -4.30 6.67
C CYS A 30 -17.24 -4.27 7.05
N GLY A 31 -18.12 -5.03 6.39
CA GLY A 31 -19.57 -4.92 6.57
C GLY A 31 -20.12 -3.55 6.21
N LYS A 32 -19.52 -2.87 5.21
CA LYS A 32 -19.90 -1.52 4.77
C LYS A 32 -20.50 -1.56 3.37
N GLN A 33 -21.36 -0.59 3.06
CA GLN A 33 -21.81 -0.39 1.68
C GLN A 33 -20.63 0.01 0.80
N HIS A 34 -20.52 -0.61 -0.39
CA HIS A 34 -19.45 -0.35 -1.37
C HIS A 34 -19.32 1.14 -1.73
N ALA A 35 -20.43 1.87 -1.74
CA ALA A 35 -20.47 3.31 -1.97
C ALA A 35 -19.66 4.12 -0.93
N HIS A 36 -19.66 3.70 0.34
CA HIS A 36 -18.89 4.35 1.40
C HIS A 36 -17.38 4.13 1.19
N ILE A 37 -16.98 2.89 0.88
CA ILE A 37 -15.57 2.57 0.57
C ILE A 37 -15.07 3.39 -0.61
N MET A 38 -15.87 3.50 -1.67
CA MET A 38 -15.51 4.28 -2.85
C MET A 38 -15.38 5.79 -2.57
N ARG A 39 -16.19 6.34 -1.65
CA ARG A 39 -16.06 7.73 -1.20
C ARG A 39 -14.72 7.93 -0.49
N ASP A 40 -14.41 7.05 0.45
CA ASP A 40 -13.20 7.15 1.27
C ASP A 40 -11.94 7.00 0.40
N ILE A 41 -11.93 6.08 -0.57
CA ILE A 41 -10.83 5.95 -1.55
C ILE A 41 -10.62 7.24 -2.34
N ARG A 42 -11.68 7.86 -2.85
CA ARG A 42 -11.55 9.13 -3.60
C ARG A 42 -10.99 10.25 -2.74
N GLN A 43 -11.42 10.33 -1.48
CA GLN A 43 -10.88 11.31 -0.54
C GLN A 43 -9.39 11.07 -0.31
N MET A 44 -8.99 9.83 0.00
CA MET A 44 -7.57 9.48 0.17
C MET A 44 -6.75 9.81 -1.08
N LEU A 45 -7.26 9.51 -2.27
CA LEU A 45 -6.58 9.86 -3.52
C LEU A 45 -6.46 11.37 -3.71
N GLY A 46 -7.50 12.15 -3.37
CA GLY A 46 -7.44 13.61 -3.42
C GLY A 46 -6.44 14.21 -2.43
N GLU A 47 -6.29 13.61 -1.25
CA GLU A 47 -5.30 14.02 -0.25
C GLU A 47 -3.86 13.67 -0.67
N LEU A 48 -3.67 12.53 -1.35
CA LEU A 48 -2.37 12.08 -1.84
C LEU A 48 -1.94 12.82 -3.13
N TYR A 49 -2.90 13.23 -3.96
CA TYR A 49 -2.67 13.88 -5.26
C TYR A 49 -3.44 15.21 -5.37
N PRO A 50 -3.06 16.25 -4.60
CA PRO A 50 -3.79 17.52 -4.53
C PRO A 50 -3.70 18.37 -5.81
N GLU A 51 -2.67 18.19 -6.63
CA GLU A 51 -2.36 19.05 -7.80
C GLU A 51 -2.78 18.43 -9.14
N GLY A 52 -4.05 18.02 -9.28
CA GLY A 52 -4.65 17.60 -10.55
C GLY A 52 -4.58 16.09 -10.82
N GLY A 53 -5.70 15.42 -10.59
CA GLY A 53 -6.05 14.14 -11.20
C GLY A 53 -6.86 14.32 -12.48
#